data_AF-A0A847ABF8-F1
#
_entry.id   AF-A0A847ABF8-F1
#
_cell.length_a   1.000
_cell.length_b   1.000
_cell.length_c   1.000
_cell.angle_alpha   90.00
_cell.angle_beta   90.00
_cell.angle_gamma   90.00
#
_symmetry.space_group_name_H-M   'P 1'
#
loop_
_entity.id
_entity.type
_entity.pdbx_description
1 polymer ?
#
loop_
_entity_poly.entity_id
_entity_poly.type
_entity_poly.pdbx_seq_one_letter_code
_entity_poly.pdbx_strand_id
1 'polypeptide(L)' 'KEVRKAFALLRSICEASRERTGLPLPELSMGMSGDFAWAIAEGSTMVRIGSSIFGPRG' A
#
# COMPACT_ATOMS: atom_id res chain seq x y z
N LYS A 1 10.82 -5.85 7.49
CA LYS A 1 11.43 -4.55 7.87
C LYS A 1 11.59 -3.61 6.66
N GLU A 2 12.13 -4.07 5.53
CA GLU A 2 12.27 -3.21 4.33
C GLU A 2 10.94 -2.89 3.64
N VAL A 3 10.08 -3.90 3.43
CA VAL A 3 8.74 -3.69 2.84
C VAL A 3 7.92 -2.64 3.61
N ARG A 4 7.96 -2.66 4.94
CA ARG A 4 7.29 -1.65 5.77
C ARG A 4 7.86 -0.24 5.55
N LYS A 5 9.18 -0.10 5.37
CA LYS A 5 9.79 1.19 5.02
C LYS A 5 9.36 1.66 3.62
N ALA A 6 9.19 0.75 2.68
CA ALA A 6 8.68 1.08 1.34
C ALA A 6 7.23 1.61 1.38
N PHE A 7 6.37 1.07 2.25
CA PHE A 7 5.02 1.60 2.46
C PHE A 7 5.02 3.02 3.04
N ALA A 8 5.85 3.26 4.07
CA ALA A 8 6.03 4.60 4.62
C ALA A 8 6.54 5.60 3.57
N LEU A 9 7.51 5.19 2.75
CA LEU A 9 8.02 6.01 1.65
C LEU A 9 6.93 6.32 0.61
N LEU A 10 6.11 5.34 0.23
CA LEU A 10 5.01 5.56 -0.70
C LEU A 10 3.99 6.58 -0.16
N ARG A 11 3.67 6.52 1.13
CA ARG A 11 2.80 7.52 1.77
C ARG A 11 3.39 8.92 1.67
N SER A 12 4.67 9.09 1.99
CA SER A 12 5.35 10.40 1.88
C SER A 12 5.40 10.91 0.44
N ILE A 13 5.59 10.03 -0.55
CA ILE A 13 5.53 10.41 -1.97
C ILE A 13 4.12 10.86 -2.37
N CYS A 14 3.08 10.19 -1.87
CA CYS A 14 1.69 10.57 -2.11
C CYS A 14 1.39 11.96 -1.53
N GLU A 15 1.79 12.22 -0.28
CA GLU A 15 1.65 13.52 0.39
C GLU A 15 2.34 14.63 -0.40
N ALA A 16 3.63 14.45 -0.74
CA ALA A 16 4.37 15.42 -1.55
C ALA A 16 3.75 15.64 -2.95
N SER A 17 3.15 14.59 -3.53
CA SER A 17 2.47 14.69 -4.82
C SER A 17 1.15 15.45 -4.71
N ARG A 18 0.39 15.29 -3.62
CA ARG A 18 -0.82 16.08 -3.34
C ARG A 18 -0.47 17.56 -3.25
N GLU A 19 0.58 17.90 -2.51
CA GLU A 19 1.05 19.28 -2.36
C GLU A 19 1.47 19.89 -3.70
N ARG A 20 2.23 19.15 -4.50
CA ARG A 20 2.77 19.65 -5.78
C ARG A 20 1.71 19.78 -6.88
N THR A 21 0.72 18.89 -6.90
CA THR A 21 -0.27 18.82 -8.00
C THR A 21 -1.60 19.46 -7.66
N GLY A 22 -1.91 19.67 -6.36
CA GLY A 22 -3.22 20.10 -5.89
C GLY A 22 -4.31 19.02 -6.06
N LEU A 23 -3.96 17.82 -6.52
CA LEU A 23 -4.90 16.71 -6.68
C LEU A 23 -5.10 15.98 -5.34
N PRO A 24 -6.31 15.49 -5.04
CA PRO A 24 -6.61 14.86 -3.74
C PRO A 24 -5.89 13.52 -3.50
N LEU A 25 -5.46 12.80 -4.56
CA LEU A 25 -4.80 11.49 -4.55
C LEU A 25 -5.23 10.56 -3.39
N PRO A 26 -6.53 10.26 -3.22
CA PRO A 26 -7.07 9.67 -2.00
C PRO A 26 -6.57 8.24 -1.73
N GLU A 27 -6.13 7.53 -2.77
CA GLU A 27 -5.81 6.10 -2.69
C GLU A 27 -4.32 5.81 -2.46
N LEU A 28 -4.06 4.85 -1.58
CA LEU A 28 -2.76 4.20 -1.37
C LEU A 28 -2.91 2.68 -1.59
N SER A 29 -2.72 2.26 -2.84
CA SER A 29 -2.76 0.85 -3.24
C SER A 29 -1.44 0.15 -2.92
N MET A 30 -1.35 -0.52 -1.78
CA MET A 30 -0.15 -1.24 -1.36
C MET A 30 -0.49 -2.42 -0.44
N GLY A 31 0.40 -3.41 -0.38
CA GLY A 31 0.14 -4.65 0.36
C GLY A 31 -0.48 -5.76 -0.49
N MET A 32 -0.02 -6.98 -0.23
CA MET A 32 -0.40 -8.24 -0.84
C MET A 32 -0.62 -9.32 0.23
N SER A 33 -0.99 -10.53 -0.18
CA SER A 33 -1.24 -11.69 0.68
C SER A 33 -0.31 -11.86 1.89
N GLY A 34 0.99 -11.56 1.77
CA GLY A 34 1.99 -11.76 2.82
C GLY A 34 2.34 -10.54 3.68
N ASP A 35 1.90 -9.33 3.31
CA ASP A 35 2.35 -8.08 3.95
C ASP A 35 1.24 -7.02 4.12
N PHE A 36 -0.02 -7.36 3.77
CA PHE A 36 -1.16 -6.44 3.86
C PHE A 36 -1.36 -5.85 5.27
N ALA A 37 -1.06 -6.60 6.34
CA ALA A 37 -1.17 -6.09 7.70
C ALA A 37 -0.22 -4.91 7.97
N TRP A 38 1.01 -4.96 7.43
CA TRP A 38 1.93 -3.84 7.51
C TRP A 38 1.50 -2.70 6.59
N ALA A 39 0.93 -2.99 5.42
CA ALA A 39 0.40 -1.97 4.52
C ALA A 39 -0.75 -1.17 5.17
N ILE A 40 -1.68 -1.85 5.85
CA ILE A 40 -2.76 -1.22 6.61
C ILE A 40 -2.19 -0.32 7.72
N ALA A 41 -1.22 -0.82 8.49
CA ALA A 41 -0.57 -0.04 9.56
C ALA A 41 0.14 1.23 9.04
N GLU A 42 0.58 1.23 7.79
CA GLU A 42 1.23 2.38 7.14
C GLU A 42 0.24 3.26 6.34
N GLY A 43 -1.06 2.97 6.37
CA GLY A 43 -2.11 3.82 5.80
C GLY A 43 -2.59 3.42 4.40
N SER A 44 -2.46 2.16 4.00
CA SER A 44 -3.06 1.68 2.75
C SER A 44 -4.59 1.78 2.78
N THR A 45 -5.16 2.27 1.68
CA THR A 45 -6.63 2.29 1.46
C THR A 45 -7.10 1.12 0.60
N MET A 46 -6.18 0.46 -0.11
CA MET A 46 -6.46 -0.68 -0.98
C MET A 46 -5.33 -1.71 -0.93
N VAL A 47 -5.67 -2.94 -0.52
CA VAL A 47 -4.76 -4.10 -0.51
C VAL A 47 -5.13 -5.08 -1.61
N ARG A 48 -4.16 -5.86 -2.11
CA ARG A 48 -4.35 -6.79 -3.23
C ARG A 48 -4.15 -8.24 -2.79
N ILE A 49 -5.23 -8.95 -2.48
CA ILE A 49 -5.14 -10.30 -1.92
C ILE A 49 -5.49 -11.34 -2.98
N GLY A 50 -4.59 -12.30 -3.19
CA GLY A 50 -4.76 -13.40 -4.14
C GLY A 50 -4.64 -14.75 -3.44
N SER A 51 -3.42 -15.23 -3.26
CA SER A 51 -3.13 -16.54 -2.67
C SER A 51 -3.74 -16.78 -1.27
N SER A 52 -3.91 -15.74 -0.44
CA SER A 52 -4.57 -15.92 0.86
C SER A 52 -6.08 -16.13 0.75
N ILE A 53 -6.70 -15.77 -0.37
CA ILE A 53 -8.12 -16.02 -0.66
C ILE A 53 -8.28 -17.30 -1.49
N PHE A 54 -7.49 -17.45 -2.55
CA PHE A 54 -7.68 -18.49 -3.58
C PHE A 54 -6.72 -19.68 -3.46
N GLY A 55 -5.72 -19.63 -2.59
CA GLY A 55 -4.69 -20.66 -2.48
C GLY A 55 -3.58 -20.58 -3.55
N PRO A 56 -2.64 -21.54 -3.55
CA PRO A 56 -1.61 -21.63 -4.59
C PRO A 56 -2.23 -21.97 -5.96
N ARG A 57 -1.54 -21.58 -7.04
CA ARG A 57 -1.93 -21.99 -8.39
C ARG A 57 -1.63 -23.49 -8.55
N GLY A 58 -2.63 -24.26 -8.95
CA GLY A 58 -2.52 -25.66 -9.38
C GLY A 58 -2.32 -25.77 -10.88
#